data_AF-A0A3D3BGJ6-F1
#
_entry.id   AF-A0A3D3BGJ6-F1
#
_cell.length_a   1.000
_cell.length_b   1.000
_cell.length_c   1.000
_cell.angle_alpha   90.00
_cell.angle_beta   90.00
_cell.angle_gamma   90.00
#
_symmetry.space_group_name_H-M   'P 1'
#
loop_
_entity.id
_entity.type
_entity.pdbx_description
1 polymer ?
#
loop_
_entity_poly.entity_id
_entity_poly.type
_entity_poly.pdbx_seq_one_letter_code
_entity_poly.pdbx_strand_id
1 'polypeptide(L)'
;MNTFLAPFSRPLPAAIFIAIALLLDQAIKLAVELYLPLHEAVPVMPMLALYRTHNLGVAFSMLADAHGWFIVGLRIVIVAFVLWLWKRTGP
;
A
#
# COMPACT_ATOMS: atom_id res chain seq x y z
N MET A 1 -30.20 -22.22 -1.08
CA MET A 1 -29.34 -21.31 -1.87
C MET A 1 -28.01 -21.21 -1.15
N ASN A 2 -26.93 -21.79 -1.71
CA ASN A 2 -25.60 -21.58 -1.15
C ASN A 2 -25.19 -20.14 -1.45
N THR A 3 -25.09 -19.30 -0.42
CA THR A 3 -24.57 -17.94 -0.55
C THR A 3 -23.08 -18.05 -0.90
N PHE A 4 -22.74 -17.71 -2.15
CA PHE A 4 -21.36 -17.52 -2.57
C PHE A 4 -20.81 -16.26 -1.87
N LEU A 5 -20.30 -16.44 -0.66
CA LEU A 5 -19.59 -15.39 0.06
C LEU A 5 -18.24 -15.18 -0.62
N ALA A 6 -17.92 -13.93 -0.99
CA ALA A 6 -16.61 -13.62 -1.54
C ALA A 6 -15.51 -14.00 -0.53
N PRO A 7 -14.34 -14.51 -0.97
CA PRO A 7 -13.29 -14.98 -0.07
C PRO A 7 -12.83 -13.92 0.94
N PHE A 8 -12.81 -12.66 0.51
CA PHE A 8 -12.39 -11.51 1.31
C PHE A 8 -13.49 -10.90 2.19
N SER A 9 -14.73 -11.40 2.12
CA SER A 9 -15.77 -11.08 3.10
C SER A 9 -15.44 -11.65 4.48
N ARG A 10 -14.54 -12.64 4.54
CA ARG A 10 -14.12 -13.30 5.78
C ARG A 10 -12.84 -12.64 6.33
N PRO A 11 -12.75 -12.41 7.65
CA PRO A 11 -11.64 -11.68 8.23
C PRO A 11 -10.30 -12.42 8.10
N LEU A 12 -10.30 -13.76 8.22
CA LEU A 12 -9.06 -14.54 8.21
C LEU A 12 -8.37 -14.56 6.83
N PRO A 13 -9.03 -14.91 5.71
CA PRO A 13 -8.41 -14.81 4.38
C PRO A 13 -7.92 -13.40 4.04
N ALA A 14 -8.69 -12.37 4.42
CA ALA A 14 -8.29 -10.97 4.22
C ALA A 14 -7.04 -10.61 5.04
N ALA A 15 -6.98 -11.00 6.31
CA ALA A 15 -5.82 -10.75 7.16
C ALA A 15 -4.55 -11.44 6.65
N ILE A 16 -4.65 -12.69 6.18
CA ILE A 16 -3.53 -13.43 5.58
C ILE A 16 -3.04 -12.69 4.34
N PHE A 17 -3.95 -12.28 3.45
CA PHE A 17 -3.59 -11.52 2.25
C PHE A 17 -2.89 -10.20 2.60
N ILE A 18 -3.42 -9.44 3.56
CA ILE A 18 -2.81 -8.18 4.03
C ILE A 18 -1.40 -8.42 4.58
N ALA A 19 -1.22 -9.44 5.41
CA ALA A 19 0.10 -9.76 5.97
C ALA A 19 1.12 -10.09 4.88
N ILE A 20 0.75 -10.92 3.90
CA ILE A 20 1.60 -11.26 2.76
C ILE A 20 1.93 -9.99 1.95
N ALA A 21 0.94 -9.15 1.66
CA ALA A 21 1.14 -7.91 0.92
C ALA A 21 2.12 -6.95 1.63
N LEU A 22 1.99 -6.79 2.95
CA LEU A 22 2.90 -5.95 3.75
C LEU A 22 4.34 -6.50 3.76
N LEU A 23 4.50 -7.83 3.89
CA LEU A 23 5.82 -8.46 3.83
C LEU A 23 6.47 -8.27 2.46
N LEU A 24 5.71 -8.47 1.38
CA LEU A 24 6.19 -8.26 0.01
C LEU A 24 6.56 -6.79 -0.25
N ASP A 25 5.72 -5.85 0.17
CA ASP A 25 5.99 -4.40 0.02
C ASP A 25 7.31 -4.00 0.70
N GLN A 26 7.53 -4.43 1.94
CA GLN A 26 8.77 -4.12 2.66
C GLN A 26 9.99 -4.84 2.06
N ALA A 27 9.84 -6.09 1.62
CA ALA A 27 10.92 -6.81 0.95
C ALA A 27 11.32 -6.16 -0.39
N ILE A 28 10.35 -5.69 -1.16
CA ILE A 28 10.59 -4.98 -2.43
C ILE A 28 11.27 -3.64 -2.17
N LYS A 29 10.82 -2.87 -1.17
CA LYS A 29 11.49 -1.59 -0.80
C LYS A 29 12.93 -1.80 -0.40
N LEU A 30 13.22 -2.84 0.40
CA LEU A 30 14.59 -3.20 0.77
C LEU A 30 15.42 -3.57 -0.47
N ALA A 31 14.87 -4.38 -1.38
CA ALA A 31 15.55 -4.71 -2.63
C ALA A 31 15.80 -3.45 -3.50
N VAL A 32 14.84 -2.54 -3.59
CA VAL A 32 15.02 -1.25 -4.29
C VAL A 32 16.12 -0.41 -3.65
N GLU A 33 16.21 -0.37 -2.33
CA GLU A 33 17.27 0.37 -1.63
C GLU A 33 18.67 -0.22 -1.85
N LEU A 34 18.76 -1.55 -1.94
CA LEU A 34 20.03 -2.27 -2.11
C LEU A 34 20.51 -2.31 -3.56
N TYR A 35 19.61 -2.40 -4.53
CA TYR A 35 19.95 -2.74 -5.92
C TYR A 35 19.71 -1.61 -6.93
N LEU A 36 18.80 -0.66 -6.67
CA LEU A 36 18.50 0.39 -7.63
C LEU A 36 19.28 1.69 -7.33
N PRO A 37 19.88 2.30 -8.36
CA PRO A 37 20.48 3.63 -8.25
C PRO A 37 19.41 4.69 -7.95
N LEU A 38 19.76 5.66 -7.10
CA LEU A 38 18.87 6.76 -6.73
C LEU A 38 18.76 7.76 -7.88
N HIS A 39 17.53 8.15 -8.25
CA HIS A 39 17.22 9.12 -9.31
C HIS A 39 17.67 8.73 -10.72
N GLU A 40 17.88 7.45 -10.98
CA GLU A 40 18.25 6.94 -12.30
C GLU A 40 17.24 5.91 -12.80
N ALA A 41 16.93 5.96 -14.10
CA ALA A 41 15.98 5.07 -14.75
C ALA A 41 16.67 3.78 -15.22
N VAL A 42 16.25 2.64 -14.68
CA VAL A 42 16.72 1.31 -15.08
C VAL A 42 15.69 0.70 -16.04
N PRO A 43 15.97 0.63 -17.35
CA PRO A 43 15.00 0.13 -18.33
C PRO A 43 14.76 -1.38 -18.14
N VAL A 44 13.50 -1.80 -18.20
CA VAL A 44 13.09 -3.21 -18.12
C VAL A 44 12.62 -3.71 -19.48
N MET A 45 11.75 -2.94 -20.14
CA MET A 45 11.21 -3.20 -21.47
C MET A 45 10.79 -1.87 -22.12
N PRO A 46 10.43 -1.82 -23.42
CA PRO A 46 9.95 -0.59 -24.04
C PRO A 46 8.80 0.02 -23.22
N MET A 47 8.89 1.32 -22.93
CA MET A 47 7.94 2.09 -22.11
C MET A 47 7.87 1.75 -20.61
N LEU A 48 8.75 0.89 -20.08
CA LEU A 48 8.80 0.56 -18.66
C LEU A 48 10.24 0.63 -18.12
N ALA A 49 10.44 1.45 -17.10
CA ALA A 49 11.67 1.53 -16.34
C ALA A 49 11.37 1.52 -14.85
N LEU A 50 12.29 0.97 -14.07
CA LEU A 50 12.29 1.11 -12.62
C LEU A 50 13.03 2.40 -12.25
N TYR A 51 12.48 3.17 -11.32
CA TYR A 51 13.05 4.43 -10.89
C TYR A 51 12.92 4.57 -9.38
N ARG A 52 14.05 4.67 -8.69
CA ARG A 52 14.07 4.86 -7.24
C ARG A 52 14.02 6.35 -6.92
N THR A 53 12.98 6.75 -6.21
CA THR A 53 12.81 8.08 -5.65
C THR A 53 12.12 8.00 -4.29
N HIS A 54 12.25 9.06 -3.49
CA HIS A 54 11.62 9.17 -2.19
C HIS A 54 10.46 10.18 -2.27
N ASN A 55 9.22 9.68 -2.21
CA ASN A 55 8.05 10.54 -2.17
C ASN A 55 7.79 11.02 -0.73
N LEU A 56 7.97 12.33 -0.50
CA LEU A 56 7.80 12.96 0.82
C LEU A 56 6.32 13.27 1.13
N GLY A 57 5.49 13.44 0.11
CA GLY A 57 4.07 13.78 0.24
C GLY A 57 3.14 12.63 -0.14
N VAL A 58 1.88 12.97 -0.41
CA VAL A 58 0.88 12.09 -1.02
C VAL A 58 0.99 12.20 -2.55
N ALA A 59 0.02 11.70 -3.32
CA ALA A 59 -0.01 11.86 -4.77
C ALA A 59 0.13 13.33 -5.18
N PHE A 60 0.93 13.60 -6.23
CA PHE A 60 1.19 14.95 -6.77
C PHE A 60 1.73 15.96 -5.76
N SER A 61 2.56 15.52 -4.81
CA SER A 61 3.12 16.37 -3.74
C SER A 61 2.05 17.00 -2.83
N MET A 62 0.82 16.50 -2.87
CA MET A 62 -0.23 16.94 -1.95
C MET A 62 0.23 16.66 -0.52
N LEU A 63 0.16 17.67 0.36
CA LEU A 63 0.66 17.61 1.75
C LEU A 63 2.17 17.35 1.88
N ALA A 64 2.99 17.68 0.87
CA ALA A 64 4.44 17.52 0.97
C ALA A 64 5.08 18.35 2.10
N ASP A 65 4.50 19.51 2.43
CA ASP A 65 4.96 20.36 3.55
C ASP A 65 4.37 19.96 4.91
N ALA A 66 3.46 18.98 4.93
CA ALA A 66 2.89 18.49 6.17
C ALA A 66 3.91 17.63 6.93
N HIS A 67 3.90 17.73 8.26
CA HIS A 67 4.74 16.89 9.10
C HIS A 67 4.45 15.40 8.84
N GLY A 68 5.46 14.56 8.66
CA GLY A 68 5.27 13.16 8.24
C GLY A 68 4.31 12.36 9.14
N TRP A 69 4.31 12.64 10.45
CA TRP A 69 3.38 12.02 11.41
C TRP A 69 1.92 12.40 11.18
N PHE A 70 1.63 13.56 10.59
CA PHE A 70 0.28 13.91 10.17
C PHE A 70 -0.24 12.96 9.10
N ILE A 71 0.60 12.62 8.11
CA ILE A 71 0.25 11.68 7.04
C ILE A 71 0.05 10.26 7.61
N VAL A 72 0.90 9.85 8.56
CA VAL A 72 0.72 8.57 9.29
C VAL A 72 -0.61 8.54 10.03
N GLY A 73 -0.92 9.60 10.80
CA GLY A 73 -2.18 9.72 11.53
C GLY A 73 -3.40 9.66 10.61
N LEU A 74 -3.37 10.38 9.48
CA LEU A 74 -4.42 10.35 8.47
C LEU A 74 -4.65 8.93 7.92
N ARG A 75 -3.59 8.19 7.63
CA ARG A 75 -3.69 6.79 7.17
C ARG A 75 -4.34 5.89 8.21
N ILE A 76 -3.96 6.04 9.49
CA ILE A 76 -4.57 5.26 10.59
C ILE A 76 -6.07 5.54 10.67
N VAL A 77 -6.48 6.82 10.58
CA VAL A 77 -7.91 7.21 10.59
C VAL A 77 -8.66 6.61 9.41
N ILE A 78 -8.10 6.67 8.20
CA ILE A 78 -8.72 6.09 6.99
C ILE A 78 -8.87 4.58 7.15
N VAL A 79 -7.83 3.87 7.59
CA VAL A 79 -7.88 2.42 7.82
C VAL A 79 -8.94 2.07 8.87
N ALA A 80 -8.98 2.79 10.00
CA ALA A 80 -10.00 2.57 11.03
C ALA A 80 -11.42 2.78 10.50
N PHE A 81 -11.63 3.83 9.68
CA PHE A 81 -12.90 4.11 9.04
C PHE A 81 -13.31 3.01 8.05
N VAL A 82 -12.39 2.54 7.21
CA VAL A 82 -12.64 1.44 6.26
C VAL A 82 -12.95 0.14 6.99
N LEU A 83 -12.24 -0.19 8.07
CA LEU A 83 -12.53 -1.37 8.89
C LEU A 83 -13.90 -1.27 9.57
N TRP A 84 -14.27 -0.08 10.08
CA TRP A 84 -15.61 0.16 10.62
C TRP A 84 -16.70 -0.02 9.55
N LEU A 85 -16.47 0.50 8.33
CA LEU A 85 -17.40 0.36 7.22
C LEU A 85 -17.53 -1.12 6.83
N TRP A 86 -16.41 -1.83 6.68
CA TRP A 86 -16.39 -3.26 6.38
C TRP A 86 -17.15 -4.10 7.40
N LYS A 87 -17.08 -3.75 8.69
CA LYS A 87 -17.87 -4.41 9.73
C LYS A 87 -19.38 -4.16 9.59
N ARG A 88 -19.79 -3.01 9.04
CA ARG A 88 -21.21 -2.63 8.86
C ARG A 88 -21.80 -3.09 7.54
N THR A 89 -20.96 -3.29 6.54
CA THR A 89 -21.37 -3.86 5.26
C THR A 89 -21.33 -5.38 5.40
N GLY A 90 -22.50 -5.98 5.66
CA GLY A 90 -22.64 -7.44 5.65
C GLY A 90 -22.28 -8.04 4.28
N PRO A 91 -22.12 -9.37 4.17
CA PRO A 91 -22.16 -10.00 2.87
C PRO A 91 -23.51 -9.77 2.16
#